data_AF-A0A0F9KRC9-F1
#
_entry.id   AF-A0A0F9KRC9-F1
#
_cell.length_a   1.000
_cell.length_b   1.000
_cell.length_c   1.000
_cell.angle_alpha   90.00
_cell.angle_beta   90.00
_cell.angle_gamma   90.00
#
_symmetry.space_group_name_H-M   'P 1'
#
loop_
_entity.id
_entity.type
_entity.pdbx_description
1 polymer ?
#
loop_
_entity_poly.entity_id
_entity_poly.type
_entity_poly.pdbx_seq_one_letter_code
_entity_poly.pdbx_strand_id
1 'polypeptide(L)' 'MTYETEDLILPMLNLKEPVTIRITENDKYLRLYVGPRDWQFSKETGGCVGAGTGLGCR' A
#
# COMPACT_ATOMS: atom_id res chain seq x y z
N MET A 1 17.10 -1.09 -3.96
CA MET A 1 16.49 -1.17 -2.61
C MET A 1 15.20 -1.93 -2.75
N THR A 2 14.91 -2.85 -1.84
CA THR A 2 13.67 -3.62 -1.81
C THR A 2 12.81 -3.08 -0.68
N TYR A 3 11.50 -2.93 -0.92
CA TYR A 3 10.52 -2.49 0.07
C TYR A 3 9.65 -3.69 0.44
N GLU A 4 9.62 -4.03 1.72
CA GLU A 4 8.95 -5.24 2.22
C GLU A 4 8.04 -4.89 3.40
N THR A 5 6.91 -5.60 3.49
CA THR A 5 5.97 -5.49 4.61
C THR A 5 5.12 -6.74 4.64
N GLU A 6 4.78 -7.19 5.85
CA GLU A 6 3.76 -8.22 6.07
C GLU A 6 2.43 -7.55 6.36
N ASP A 7 1.37 -7.96 5.67
CA ASP A 7 0.05 -7.37 5.83
C ASP A 7 -0.99 -8.42 6.21
N LEU A 8 -1.58 -8.24 7.38
CA LEU A 8 -2.62 -9.13 7.91
C LEU A 8 -4.02 -8.79 7.38
N ILE A 9 -4.20 -7.61 6.78
CA ILE A 9 -5.50 -7.10 6.36
C ILE A 9 -5.78 -7.47 4.90
N LEU A 10 -4.81 -7.33 4.00
CA LEU A 10 -4.94 -7.60 2.56
C LEU A 10 -5.57 -8.97 2.26
N PRO A 11 -5.17 -10.08 2.92
CA PRO A 11 -5.80 -11.38 2.71
C PRO A 11 -7.28 -11.44 3.13
N MET A 12 -7.72 -10.52 3.99
CA MET A 12 -9.10 -10.43 4.48
C MET A 12 -9.98 -9.56 3.58
N LEU A 13 -9.40 -8.84 2.61
CA LEU A 13 -10.14 -7.93 1.73
C LEU A 13 -10.75 -8.70 0.56
N ASN A 14 -12.01 -8.40 0.27
CA ASN A 14 -12.63 -8.87 -0.97
C ASN A 14 -12.21 -7.96 -2.12
N LEU A 15 -11.24 -8.40 -2.91
CA LEU A 15 -10.70 -7.66 -4.04
C LEU A 15 -11.53 -7.98 -5.30
N LYS A 16 -11.82 -6.95 -6.11
CA LYS A 16 -12.42 -7.16 -7.44
C LYS A 16 -11.40 -7.83 -8.36
N GLU A 17 -11.86 -8.66 -9.29
CA GLU A 17 -11.03 -9.24 -10.35
C GLU A 17 -11.38 -8.61 -11.71
N PRO A 18 -10.44 -7.90 -12.38
CA PRO A 18 -9.07 -7.62 -11.95
C PRO A 18 -8.97 -6.55 -10.84
N VAL A 19 -7.96 -6.67 -9.99
CA VAL A 19 -7.66 -5.65 -8.96
C VAL A 19 -6.69 -4.61 -9.52
N THR A 20 -7.00 -3.33 -9.30
CA THR A 20 -6.06 -2.25 -9.65
C THR A 20 -4.92 -2.19 -8.66
N ILE A 21 -3.69 -2.28 -9.18
CA ILE A 21 -2.47 -2.00 -8.45
C ILE A 21 -1.90 -0.67 -8.96
N ARG A 22 -1.53 0.22 -8.05
CA ARG A 22 -0.94 1.53 -8.40
C ARG A 22 0.23 1.84 -7.48
N ILE A 23 1.31 2.35 -8.07
CA ILE A 23 2.45 2.89 -7.32
C ILE A 23 2.52 4.39 -7.57
N THR A 24 2.73 5.17 -6.51
CA THR A 24 3.02 6.61 -6.61
C THR A 24 4.20 6.93 -5.73
N GLU A 25 5.02 7.89 -6.11
CA GLU A 25 6.15 8.30 -5.29
C GLU A 25 6.34 9.81 -5.26
N ASN A 26 7.09 10.26 -4.27
CA ASN A 26 7.70 11.58 -4.21
C ASN A 26 9.14 11.44 -3.70
N ASP A 27 9.79 12.56 -3.36
CA ASP A 27 11.18 12.57 -2.92
C ASP A 27 11.43 11.73 -1.65
N LYS A 28 10.43 11.62 -0.76
CA LYS A 28 10.57 10.98 0.56
C LYS A 28 9.92 9.61 0.63
N TYR A 29 8.86 9.38 -0.13
CA TYR A 29 7.98 8.25 0.06
C TYR A 29 7.62 7.55 -1.24
N LEU A 30 7.54 6.23 -1.16
CA LEU A 30 6.89 5.38 -2.14
C LEU A 30 5.56 4.90 -1.55
N ARG A 31 4.49 4.88 -2.34
CA ARG A 31 3.19 4.36 -1.93
C ARG A 31 2.72 3.28 -2.88
N LEU A 32 2.32 2.15 -2.33
CA LEU A 32 1.70 1.05 -3.04
C LEU A 32 0.20 1.03 -2.70
N TYR A 33 -0.64 0.93 -3.72
CA TYR A 33 -2.08 0.75 -3.60
C TYR A 33 -2.47 -0.58 -4.23
N VAL A 34 -3.21 -1.41 -3.51
CA VAL A 34 -3.82 -2.66 -3.99
C VAL A 34 -5.30 -2.64 -3.61
N GLY A 35 -6.15 -2.28 -4.56
CA GLY A 35 -7.58 -2.06 -4.29
C GLY A 35 -7.79 -1.01 -3.20
N PRO A 36 -8.49 -1.32 -2.09
CA PRO A 36 -8.69 -0.39 -0.97
C PRO A 36 -7.50 -0.35 0.01
N ARG A 37 -6.50 -1.22 -0.10
CA ARG A 37 -5.34 -1.25 0.81
C ARG A 37 -4.20 -0.42 0.25
N ASP A 38 -3.53 0.34 1.11
CA ASP A 38 -2.34 1.09 0.75
C ASP A 38 -1.22 0.98 1.80
N TRP A 39 0.02 1.12 1.34
CA TRP A 39 1.23 1.14 2.15
C TRP A 39 2.11 2.32 1.73
N GLN A 40 2.74 2.97 2.71
CA GLN A 40 3.71 4.03 2.52
C GLN A 40 5.08 3.56 3.04
N PHE A 41 6.10 3.67 2.19
CA PHE A 41 7.47 3.30 2.48
C PHE A 41 8.36 4.54 2.48
N SER A 42 9.29 4.62 3.42
CA SER A 42 10.34 5.63 3.42
C SER A 42 11.43 5.26 2.42
N LYS A 43 11.79 6.18 1.52
CA LYS A 43 12.91 5.99 0.57
C LYS A 43 14.27 6.12 1.24
N GLU A 44 14.34 6.72 2.43
CA GLU A 44 15.57 6.87 3.21
C GLU A 44 15.92 5.57 3.93
N THR A 45 14.93 4.94 4.57
CA THR A 45 15.16 3.76 5.42
C THR A 45 14.75 2.45 4.76
N GLY A 46 13.95 2.50 3.69
CA GLY A 46 13.32 1.32 3.06
C GLY A 46 12.16 0.73 3.85
N GLY A 47 11.89 1.24 5.06
CA GLY A 47 10.87 0.71 5.96
C GLY A 47 9.46 1.12 5.56
N CYS A 48 8.49 0.24 5.79
CA CYS A 48 7.08 0.58 5.79
C CYS A 48 6.77 1.50 6.99
N VAL A 49 6.34 2.73 6.72
CA VAL A 49 6.08 3.77 7.73
C VAL A 49 4.58 4.00 7.96
N GLY A 50 3.72 3.35 7.18
CA GLY A 50 2.28 3.44 7.36
C GLY A 50 1.52 2.55 6.40
N ALA A 51 0.32 2.14 6.80
CA ALA A 51 -0.58 1.39 5.94
C ALA A 51 -2.03 1.73 6.26
N GLY A 52 -2.84 1.91 5.22
CA GLY A 52 -4.23 2.35 5.29
C GLY A 52 -5.17 1.39 4.57
N THR A 53 -6.43 1.34 5.00
CA THR A 53 -7.49 0.66 4.27
C THR A 53 -8.60 1.68 4.04
N GLY A 54 -8.77 2.08 2.78
CA GLY A 54 -9.86 2.97 2.36
C GLY A 54 -11.20 2.27 2.53
N LEU A 55 -11.94 2.63 3.59
CA LEU A 55 -13.28 2.09 3.88
C LEU A 55 -14.38 2.62 2.96
N GLY A 56 -14.03 3.27 1.85
CA GLY A 56 -15.00 3.67 0.83
C GLY A 56 -16.06 4.66 1.32
N CYS A 57 -15.75 5.59 2.22
CA CYS A 57 -16.66 6.71 2.52
C CYS A 57 -16.76 7.62 1.29
N ARG A 58 -17.75 7.38 0.45
CA ARG A 58 -18.27 8.31 -0.56
C ARG A 58 -19.76 8.44 -0.38
#